data_AF-A0A151SJN0-F1
#
_entry.id   AF-A0A151SJN0-F1
#
_cell.length_a   1.000
_cell.length_b   1.000
_cell.length_c   1.000
_cell.angle_alpha   90.00
_cell.angle_beta   90.00
_cell.angle_gamma   90.00
#
_symmetry.space_group_name_H-M   'P 1'
#
loop_
_entity.id
_entity.type
_entity.pdbx_description
1 polymer ?
#
loop_
_entity_poly.entity_id
_entity_poly.type
_entity_poly.pdbx_seq_one_letter_code
_entity_poly.pdbx_strand_id
1 'polypeptide(L)' 'KLRKPMTILVVNNHGGAIFSILPLADKVEPCIMHQYFYTSHNISIQELCMAHRYES' A
#
# COMPACT_ATOMS: atom_id res chain seq x y z
N LYS A 1 6.82 -20.09 25.23
CA LYS A 1 5.86 -18.96 25.38
C LYS A 1 4.99 -18.91 24.12
N LEU A 2 3.67 -19.04 24.22
CA LEU A 2 2.78 -18.79 23.09
C LEU A 2 2.82 -17.28 22.73
N ARG A 3 2.85 -16.96 21.44
CA ARG A 3 2.73 -15.57 20.97
C ARG A 3 1.30 -15.08 21.20
N LYS A 4 1.14 -13.81 21.57
CA LYS A 4 -0.20 -13.19 21.65
C LYS A 4 -0.75 -13.00 20.22
N PRO A 5 -2.05 -13.24 19.97
CA PRO A 5 -2.68 -12.90 18.69
C PRO A 5 -2.52 -11.42 18.36
N MET A 6 -2.31 -11.11 17.08
CA MET A 6 -2.24 -9.75 16.54
C MET A 6 -3.04 -9.70 15.25
N THR A 7 -3.89 -8.69 15.11
CA THR A 7 -4.63 -8.40 13.87
C THR A 7 -3.95 -7.24 13.15
N ILE A 8 -3.70 -7.41 11.85
CA ILE A 8 -3.16 -6.37 10.97
C ILE A 8 -4.26 -5.96 10.00
N LEU A 9 -4.69 -4.69 10.05
CA LEU A 9 -5.63 -4.11 9.10
C LEU A 9 -4.86 -3.40 7.99
N VAL A 10 -4.94 -3.91 6.76
CA VAL A 10 -4.24 -3.33 5.60
C VAL A 10 -5.24 -2.51 4.78
N VAL A 11 -4.98 -1.22 4.64
CA VAL A 11 -5.68 -0.35 3.67
C VAL A 11 -4.86 -0.32 2.39
N ASN A 12 -5.24 -1.13 1.41
CA ASN A 12 -4.55 -1.22 0.13
C ASN A 12 -5.13 -0.21 -0.87
N ASN A 13 -4.62 1.02 -0.84
CA ASN A 13 -4.92 2.07 -1.81
C ASN A 13 -3.95 2.07 -3.00
N HIS A 14 -3.30 0.93 -3.26
CA HIS A 14 -2.43 0.68 -4.41
C HIS A 14 -1.15 1.53 -4.48
N GLY A 15 -0.73 2.19 -3.40
CA GLY A 15 0.55 2.92 -3.35
C GLY A 15 0.51 4.13 -2.42
N GLY A 16 1.29 5.17 -2.76
CA GLY A 16 1.38 6.42 -2.02
C GLY A 16 0.18 7.34 -2.19
N ALA A 17 -1.06 6.88 -1.98
CA ALA A 17 -2.25 7.69 -2.27
C ALA A 17 -2.35 8.97 -1.41
N ILE A 18 -1.61 9.08 -0.30
CA ILE A 18 -1.47 10.34 0.47
C ILE A 18 -0.98 11.50 -0.41
N PHE A 19 -0.16 11.24 -1.43
CA PHE A 19 0.35 12.27 -2.31
C PHE A 19 -0.74 12.91 -3.18
N SER A 20 -1.93 12.30 -3.28
CA SER A 20 -3.07 12.85 -4.03
C SER A 20 -3.78 13.99 -3.30
N ILE A 21 -3.59 14.10 -1.99
CA ILE A 21 -4.19 15.16 -1.15
C ILE A 21 -3.18 16.24 -0.75
N LEU A 22 -1.91 16.09 -1.12
CA LEU A 22 -0.87 17.07 -0.85
C LEU A 22 -0.84 18.13 -1.96
N PRO A 23 -0.50 19.39 -1.66
CA PRO A 23 -0.38 20.46 -2.66
C PRO A 23 0.63 20.18 -3.79
N LEU A 24 1.44 19.13 -3.66
CA LEU A 24 2.37 18.67 -4.68
C LEU A 24 1.65 18.07 -5.89
N ALA A 25 0.49 17.44 -5.71
CA ALA A 25 -0.26 16.77 -6.78
C ALA A 25 -0.60 17.71 -7.94
N ASP A 26 -0.88 18.98 -7.62
CA ASP A 26 -1.22 20.02 -8.60
C ASP A 26 0.00 20.71 -9.20
N LYS A 27 1.20 20.50 -8.61
CA LYS A 27 2.43 21.22 -8.94
C LYS A 27 3.42 20.41 -9.75
N VAL A 28 3.24 19.09 -9.80
CA VAL A 28 4.20 18.16 -10.40
C VAL A 28 3.53 17.44 -11.56
N GLU A 29 4.31 17.22 -12.62
CA GLU A 29 3.82 16.49 -13.79
C GLU A 29 3.26 15.11 -13.41
N PRO A 30 2.12 14.69 -13.98
CA PRO A 30 1.50 13.41 -13.64
C PRO A 30 2.43 12.20 -13.79
N CYS A 31 3.35 12.22 -14.76
CA CYS A 31 4.33 11.16 -14.96
C CYS A 31 5.32 11.05 -13.79
N ILE A 32 5.82 12.18 -13.28
CA ILE A 32 6.70 12.25 -12.11
C ILE A 32 5.92 11.82 -10.86
N MET A 33 4.67 12.27 -10.71
CA MET A 33 3.78 11.83 -9.63
C MET A 33 3.61 10.31 -9.64
N HIS A 34 3.33 9.72 -10.79
CA HIS A 34 3.16 8.27 -10.90
C HIS A 34 4.47 7.51 -10.62
N GLN A 35 5.59 7.97 -11.17
CA GLN A 35 6.87 7.27 -11.10
C GLN A 35 7.54 7.35 -9.72
N TYR A 36 7.40 8.47 -9.01
CA TYR A 36 8.18 8.73 -7.80
C TYR A 36 7.35 8.89 -6.52
N PHE A 37 6.04 9.21 -6.63
CA PHE A 37 5.21 9.50 -5.46
C PHE A 37 4.12 8.46 -5.23
N TYR A 38 3.25 8.22 -6.22
CA TYR A 38 2.22 7.20 -6.10
C TYR A 38 2.81 5.81 -6.11
N THR A 39 3.85 5.57 -6.91
CA THR A 39 4.58 4.30 -6.99
C THR A 39 3.62 3.11 -6.98
N SER A 40 2.65 3.15 -7.90
CA SER A 40 1.50 2.26 -7.88
C SER A 40 1.91 0.80 -7.94
N HIS A 41 1.26 -0.05 -7.17
CA HIS A 41 1.46 -1.49 -7.20
C HIS A 41 0.15 -2.26 -7.32
N ASN A 42 0.24 -3.47 -7.86
CA ASN A 42 -0.89 -4.38 -7.99
C ASN A 42 -0.53 -5.71 -7.33
N ILE A 43 -0.73 -5.78 -6.02
CA ILE A 43 -0.34 -6.92 -5.18
C ILE A 43 -1.58 -7.48 -4.50
N SER A 44 -1.75 -8.80 -4.55
CA SER A 44 -2.74 -9.51 -3.75
C SER A 44 -2.22 -9.72 -2.33
N ILE A 45 -2.83 -9.01 -1.36
CA ILE A 45 -2.53 -9.20 0.07
C ILE A 45 -2.96 -10.60 0.53
N GLN A 46 -4.03 -11.14 -0.04
CA GLN A 46 -4.51 -12.49 0.28
C GLN A 46 -3.46 -13.55 -0.10
N GLU A 47 -2.91 -13.47 -1.32
CA GLU A 47 -1.87 -14.42 -1.76
C GLU A 47 -0.61 -14.32 -0.89
N LEU A 48 -0.24 -13.10 -0.47
CA LEU A 48 0.87 -12.89 0.46
C LEU A 48 0.59 -13.53 1.83
N CYS A 49 -0.61 -13.36 2.39
CA CYS A 49 -1.01 -14.02 3.64
C CYS A 49 -0.94 -15.55 3.51
N MET A 50 -1.50 -16.11 2.43
CA MET A 50 -1.46 -17.54 2.16
C MET A 50 -0.04 -18.08 2.05
N ALA A 51 0.86 -17.37 1.33
CA ALA A 51 2.26 -17.76 1.19
C ALA A 51 3.01 -17.81 2.53
N HIS A 52 2.61 -16.99 3.51
CA HIS A 52 3.20 -16.94 4.84
C HIS A 52 2.40 -17.68 5.91
N ARG A 53 1.38 -18.46 5.53
CA ARG A 53 0.51 -19.24 6.44
C ARG A 53 -0.23 -18.35 7.45
N TYR A 54 -0.62 -17.15 7.04
CA TYR A 54 -1.54 -16.29 7.77
C TYR A 54 -2.98 -16.49 7.30
N GLU A 55 -3.92 -16.31 8.22
CA GLU A 55 -5.34 -16.17 7.92
C GLU A 55 -5.60 -14.72 7.47
N SER A 56 -6.22 -14.55 6.31
CA SER A 56 -6.48 -13.25 5.66
C SER A 56 -7.94 -12.87 5.72
#